data_AF-Q3KBR6-F1
#
_entry.id   AF-Q3KBR6-F1
#
_cell.length_a   1.000
_cell.length_b   1.000
_cell.length_c   1.000
_cell.angle_alpha   90.00
_cell.angle_beta   90.00
_cell.angle_gamma   90.00
#
_symmetry.space_group_name_H-M   'P 1'
#
loop_
_entity.id
_entity.type
_entity.pdbx_description
1 polymer ?
#
loop_
_entity_poly.entity_id
_entity_poly.type
_entity_poly.pdbx_seq_one_letter_code
_entity_poly.pdbx_strand_id
1 'polypeptide(L)'
;MSDSNLSIASPIAILHSIQINGEFMDVRIKEFFARSEKLDYAVLRPLSHLNSCWELIWDGESYVDEEGTFSGALIRLIDRMATTSPPKKYHDNEDILAESVIASLGWNIEKVGRRWEGADYVSVLEQGSIGNSINQSELFLATVGRVVAAIKHGQNRFDDMEEGHQTILAAALSILVFCEMTAP
;
A
#
# COMPACT_ATOMS: atom_id res chain seq x y z
N MET A 1 41.78 4.90 31.52
CA MET A 1 41.50 6.27 32.00
C MET A 1 41.23 7.12 30.76
N SER A 2 40.12 7.87 30.79
CA SER A 2 39.65 8.92 29.86
C SER A 2 39.48 8.53 28.37
N ASP A 3 38.41 8.84 27.65
CA ASP A 3 37.24 9.65 27.95
C ASP A 3 36.05 9.21 27.09
N SER A 4 34.88 9.35 27.70
CA SER A 4 33.55 9.22 27.14
C SER A 4 33.22 10.35 26.16
N ASN A 5 32.84 10.01 24.93
CA ASN A 5 32.02 10.88 24.09
C ASN A 5 30.57 10.35 24.08
N LEU A 6 29.80 10.81 25.07
CA LEU A 6 28.35 10.72 25.07
C LEU A 6 27.81 11.72 24.03
N SER A 7 27.38 11.24 22.87
CA SER A 7 26.52 12.02 21.98
C SER A 7 25.08 11.84 22.44
N ILE A 8 24.52 12.90 23.00
CA ILE A 8 23.16 12.98 23.52
C ILE A 8 22.20 12.96 22.32
N ALA A 9 21.52 11.83 22.09
CA ALA A 9 20.39 11.77 21.17
C ALA A 9 19.15 12.42 21.83
N SER A 10 18.46 13.25 21.06
CA SER A 10 17.29 14.04 21.45
C SER A 10 16.09 13.17 21.92
N PRO A 11 15.34 13.55 22.97
CA PRO A 11 14.34 12.70 23.62
C PRO A 11 12.92 12.76 23.00
N ILE A 12 12.79 12.74 21.66
CA ILE A 12 11.48 12.63 20.99
C ILE A 12 11.55 11.62 19.85
N ALA A 13 11.61 10.34 20.20
CA ALA A 13 11.26 9.23 19.32
C ALA A 13 10.64 8.15 20.22
N ILE A 14 9.35 8.28 20.50
CA ILE A 14 8.58 7.21 21.14
C ILE A 14 8.57 6.04 20.14
N LEU A 15 8.96 4.86 20.62
CA LEU A 15 9.06 3.61 19.88
C LEU A 15 7.75 3.30 19.12
N HIS A 16 7.73 3.50 17.80
CA HIS A 16 6.61 3.10 16.92
C HIS A 16 6.91 1.82 16.11
N SER A 17 8.02 1.16 16.42
CA SER A 17 8.45 -0.08 15.79
C SER A 17 8.64 -1.15 16.85
N ILE A 18 7.98 -2.29 16.71
CA ILE A 18 8.18 -3.46 17.57
C ILE A 18 9.09 -4.44 16.82
N GLN A 19 10.08 -4.99 17.52
CA GLN A 19 10.93 -6.05 16.98
C GLN A 19 10.25 -7.40 17.26
N ILE A 20 9.75 -8.07 16.22
CA ILE A 20 9.19 -9.43 16.31
C ILE A 20 10.06 -10.35 15.46
N ASN A 21 10.62 -11.40 16.05
CA ASN A 21 11.50 -12.36 15.36
C ASN A 21 12.71 -11.74 14.62
N GLY A 22 13.15 -10.53 15.03
CA GLY A 22 14.27 -9.83 14.39
C GLY A 22 13.86 -8.85 13.28
N GLU A 23 12.58 -8.77 12.93
CA GLU A 23 12.04 -7.81 11.97
C GLU A 23 11.39 -6.62 12.68
N PHE A 24 11.60 -5.41 12.14
CA PHE A 24 10.96 -4.20 12.63
C PHE A 24 9.59 -4.06 11.97
N MET A 25 8.53 -4.12 12.77
CA MET A 25 7.15 -3.90 12.32
C MET A 25 6.68 -2.49 12.69
N ASP A 26 6.26 -1.72 11.70
CA ASP A 26 5.59 -0.43 11.88
C ASP A 26 4.10 -0.66 12.18
N VAL A 27 3.79 -0.71 13.48
CA VAL A 27 2.43 -0.98 13.97
C VAL A 27 1.40 0.02 13.48
N ARG A 28 1.84 1.24 13.13
CA ARG A 28 0.95 2.30 12.63
C ARG A 28 0.32 1.95 11.30
N ILE A 29 1.00 1.15 10.47
CA ILE A 29 0.44 0.67 9.20
C ILE A 29 -0.72 -0.30 9.48
N LYS A 30 -0.57 -1.21 10.45
CA LYS A 30 -1.66 -2.11 10.86
C LYS A 30 -2.83 -1.33 11.45
N GLU A 31 -2.54 -0.39 12.35
CA GLU A 31 -3.54 0.49 12.97
C GLU A 31 -4.29 1.34 11.93
N PHE A 32 -3.60 1.75 10.87
CA PHE A 32 -4.18 2.51 9.77
C PHE A 32 -5.31 1.76 9.06
N PHE A 33 -5.16 0.45 8.87
CA PHE A 33 -6.20 -0.38 8.26
C PHE A 33 -7.18 -0.98 9.28
N ALA A 34 -6.82 -1.06 10.55
CA ALA A 34 -7.58 -1.75 11.58
C ALA A 34 -9.02 -1.23 11.74
N ARG A 35 -10.00 -2.14 11.77
CA ARG A 35 -11.43 -1.83 12.00
C ARG A 35 -11.98 -0.79 11.01
N SER A 36 -11.51 -0.81 9.77
CA SER A 36 -12.06 0.06 8.73
C SER A 36 -13.43 -0.45 8.29
N GLU A 37 -14.40 0.47 8.20
CA GLU A 37 -15.75 0.20 7.70
C GLU A 37 -15.84 0.26 6.17
N LYS A 38 -14.84 0.88 5.52
CA LYS A 38 -14.82 1.08 4.06
C LYS A 38 -13.86 0.15 3.33
N LEU A 39 -12.90 -0.47 4.02
CA LEU A 39 -11.76 -1.13 3.37
C LEU A 39 -12.18 -2.29 2.46
N ASP A 40 -13.02 -3.20 2.95
CA ASP A 40 -13.51 -4.33 2.15
C ASP A 40 -14.38 -3.86 0.98
N TYR A 41 -15.26 -2.90 1.23
CA TYR A 41 -16.10 -2.28 0.21
C TYR A 41 -15.28 -1.59 -0.89
N ALA A 42 -14.21 -0.89 -0.52
CA ALA A 42 -13.40 -0.12 -1.46
C ALA A 42 -12.36 -0.99 -2.18
N VAL A 43 -11.81 -2.02 -1.52
CA VAL A 43 -10.70 -2.83 -2.05
C VAL A 43 -11.16 -4.17 -2.60
N LEU A 44 -12.00 -4.89 -1.87
CA LEU A 44 -12.33 -6.29 -2.15
C LEU A 44 -13.62 -6.43 -2.97
N ARG A 45 -14.63 -5.59 -2.71
CA ARG A 45 -15.90 -5.61 -3.45
C ARG A 45 -15.74 -5.36 -4.96
N PRO A 46 -14.83 -4.51 -5.46
CA PRO A 46 -14.57 -4.42 -6.90
C PRO A 46 -14.17 -5.77 -7.54
N LEU A 47 -13.53 -6.64 -6.75
CA LEU A 47 -13.08 -7.97 -7.18
C LEU A 47 -14.14 -9.07 -6.92
N SER A 48 -15.31 -8.74 -6.36
CA SER A 48 -16.30 -9.74 -5.91
C SER A 48 -16.87 -10.62 -7.03
N HIS A 49 -16.70 -10.18 -8.28
CA HIS A 49 -17.11 -10.93 -9.47
C HIS A 49 -16.17 -12.10 -9.80
N LEU A 50 -14.97 -12.12 -9.22
CA LEU A 50 -13.99 -13.21 -9.36
C LEU A 50 -14.06 -14.19 -8.18
N ASN A 51 -14.36 -13.68 -6.98
CA ASN A 51 -14.53 -14.48 -5.77
C ASN A 51 -15.58 -13.81 -4.85
N SER A 52 -16.60 -14.55 -4.43
CA SER A 52 -17.67 -14.02 -3.57
C SER A 52 -17.26 -13.82 -2.10
N CYS A 53 -16.11 -14.33 -1.67
CA CYS A 53 -15.55 -14.13 -0.33
C CYS A 53 -14.72 -12.83 -0.28
N TRP A 54 -15.41 -11.69 -0.28
CA TRP A 54 -14.81 -10.36 -0.25
C TRP A 54 -14.98 -9.63 1.10
N GLU A 55 -15.71 -10.21 2.05
CA GLU A 55 -15.92 -9.62 3.38
C GLU A 55 -14.64 -9.70 4.22
N LEU A 56 -14.31 -8.61 4.90
CA LEU A 56 -13.15 -8.54 5.78
C LEU A 56 -13.61 -8.57 7.24
N ILE A 57 -13.44 -9.71 7.90
CA ILE A 57 -14.00 -9.97 9.23
C ILE A 57 -13.02 -9.54 10.31
N TRP A 58 -13.49 -8.73 11.26
CA TRP A 58 -12.74 -8.33 12.46
C TRP A 58 -13.17 -9.15 13.67
N ASP A 59 -12.24 -9.82 14.35
CA ASP A 59 -12.54 -10.68 15.51
C ASP A 59 -12.56 -9.96 16.87
N GLY A 60 -12.17 -8.69 16.88
CA GLY A 60 -11.99 -7.88 18.09
C GLY A 60 -10.57 -7.35 18.23
N GLU A 61 -9.59 -8.08 17.73
CA GLU A 61 -8.16 -7.76 17.82
C GLU A 61 -7.50 -7.58 16.44
N SER A 62 -7.88 -8.41 15.47
CA SER A 62 -7.29 -8.42 14.13
C SER A 62 -8.29 -8.84 13.06
N TYR A 63 -7.85 -8.78 11.80
CA TYR A 63 -8.61 -9.36 10.69
C TYR A 63 -8.40 -10.87 10.65
N VAL A 64 -9.48 -11.61 10.44
CA VAL A 64 -9.45 -13.07 10.32
C VAL A 64 -8.86 -13.45 8.96
N ASP A 65 -7.66 -14.06 8.95
CA ASP A 65 -7.02 -14.56 7.74
C ASP A 65 -7.66 -15.87 7.28
N GLU A 66 -8.10 -15.90 6.03
CA GLU A 66 -8.61 -17.08 5.36
C GLU A 66 -7.76 -17.35 4.11
N GLU A 67 -7.05 -18.48 4.10
CA GLU A 67 -6.16 -18.85 3.01
C GLU A 67 -6.93 -19.01 1.69
N GLY A 68 -6.32 -18.58 0.58
CA GLY A 68 -6.93 -18.67 -0.75
C GLY A 68 -8.07 -17.68 -1.01
N THR A 69 -8.31 -16.73 -0.09
CA THR A 69 -9.31 -15.66 -0.28
C THR A 69 -8.66 -14.31 -0.57
N PHE A 70 -9.44 -13.39 -1.14
CA PHE A 70 -9.01 -12.01 -1.37
C PHE A 70 -8.84 -11.23 -0.07
N SER A 71 -9.68 -11.48 0.94
CA SER A 71 -9.51 -10.92 2.28
C SER A 71 -8.18 -11.37 2.89
N GLY A 72 -7.86 -12.66 2.83
CA GLY A 72 -6.56 -13.18 3.27
C GLY A 72 -5.38 -12.56 2.51
N ALA A 73 -5.48 -12.40 1.18
CA ALA A 73 -4.45 -11.74 0.39
C ALA A 73 -4.23 -10.27 0.81
N LEU A 74 -5.31 -9.53 1.08
CA LEU A 74 -5.22 -8.16 1.58
C LEU A 74 -4.57 -8.11 2.97
N ILE A 75 -4.92 -9.02 3.88
CA ILE A 75 -4.32 -9.10 5.22
C ILE A 75 -2.80 -9.31 5.12
N ARG A 76 -2.37 -10.27 4.28
CA ARG A 76 -0.94 -10.52 4.05
C ARG A 76 -0.22 -9.34 3.40
N LEU A 77 -0.89 -8.61 2.49
CA LEU A 77 -0.35 -7.35 1.95
C LEU A 77 -0.16 -6.32 3.07
N ILE A 78 -1.14 -6.15 3.96
CA ILE A 78 -1.04 -5.22 5.11
C ILE A 78 0.12 -5.61 6.03
N ASP A 79 0.28 -6.90 6.34
CA ASP A 79 1.39 -7.41 7.13
C ASP A 79 2.74 -7.12 6.46
N ARG A 80 2.84 -7.37 5.15
CA ARG A 80 4.05 -7.09 4.37
C ARG A 80 4.36 -5.61 4.30
N MET A 81 3.34 -4.75 4.18
CA MET A 81 3.53 -3.29 4.23
C MET A 81 4.09 -2.85 5.60
N ALA A 82 3.63 -3.46 6.69
CA ALA A 82 4.08 -3.13 8.04
C ALA A 82 5.56 -3.44 8.29
N THR A 83 6.16 -4.37 7.55
CA THR A 83 7.60 -4.71 7.66
C THR A 83 8.45 -4.10 6.54
N THR A 84 7.84 -3.40 5.59
CA THR A 84 8.53 -2.81 4.44
C THR A 84 9.02 -1.40 4.75
N SER A 85 10.28 -1.12 4.40
CA SER A 85 10.81 0.25 4.43
C SER A 85 10.15 1.09 3.32
N PRO A 86 9.46 2.20 3.65
CA PRO A 86 8.79 3.02 2.64
C PRO A 86 9.80 3.68 1.70
N PRO A 87 9.47 3.85 0.40
CA PRO A 87 10.29 4.62 -0.50
C PRO A 87 10.35 6.09 -0.05
N LYS A 88 11.49 6.76 -0.30
CA LYS A 88 11.65 8.19 0.02
C LYS A 88 10.65 9.08 -0.72
N LYS A 89 10.32 8.70 -1.96
CA LYS A 89 9.41 9.41 -2.85
C LYS A 89 8.62 8.40 -3.68
N TYR A 90 7.46 8.02 -3.16
CA TYR A 90 6.63 6.95 -3.74
C TYR A 90 6.11 7.27 -5.16
N HIS A 91 5.99 8.55 -5.51
CA HIS A 91 5.64 8.96 -6.87
C HIS A 91 6.65 8.51 -7.92
N ASP A 92 7.92 8.30 -7.57
CA ASP A 92 8.91 7.80 -8.52
C ASP A 92 8.60 6.33 -8.90
N ASN A 93 8.06 5.54 -7.95
CA ASN A 93 7.58 4.18 -8.22
C ASN A 93 6.36 4.19 -9.16
N GLU A 94 5.47 5.17 -9.01
CA GLU A 94 4.29 5.32 -9.87
C GLU A 94 4.65 5.81 -11.28
N ASP A 95 5.69 6.64 -11.39
CA ASP A 95 6.22 7.07 -12.68
C ASP A 95 6.73 5.89 -13.50
N ILE A 96 7.36 4.90 -12.86
CA ILE A 96 7.80 3.67 -13.55
C ILE A 96 6.61 2.93 -14.18
N LEU A 97 5.46 2.89 -13.52
CA LEU A 97 4.25 2.27 -14.06
C LEU A 97 3.72 3.03 -15.28
N ALA A 98 3.69 4.35 -15.21
CA ALA A 98 3.28 5.20 -16.32
C ALA A 98 4.24 5.10 -17.51
N GLU A 99 5.54 5.13 -17.27
CA GLU A 99 6.57 4.93 -18.29
C GLU A 99 6.47 3.54 -18.92
N SER A 100 6.14 2.51 -18.13
CA SER A 100 5.93 1.17 -18.63
C SER A 100 4.74 1.09 -19.59
N VAL A 101 3.60 1.71 -19.30
CA VAL A 101 2.44 1.67 -20.23
C VAL A 101 2.71 2.46 -21.52
N ILE A 102 3.48 3.55 -21.45
CA ILE A 102 3.94 4.26 -22.65
C ILE A 102 4.80 3.32 -23.49
N ALA A 103 5.79 2.67 -22.87
CA ALA A 103 6.77 1.85 -23.57
C ALA A 103 6.18 0.56 -24.14
N SER A 104 5.27 -0.11 -23.41
CA SER A 104 4.74 -1.42 -23.80
C SER A 104 3.43 -1.36 -24.57
N LEU A 105 2.56 -0.39 -24.27
CA LEU A 105 1.21 -0.28 -24.85
C LEU A 105 1.05 0.94 -25.77
N GLY A 106 2.04 1.84 -25.83
CA GLY A 106 1.99 3.02 -26.69
C GLY A 106 0.95 4.06 -26.24
N TRP A 107 0.63 4.11 -24.94
CA TRP A 107 -0.35 5.06 -24.42
C TRP A 107 0.13 6.49 -24.59
N ASN A 108 -0.77 7.36 -25.04
CA ASN A 108 -0.51 8.80 -25.20
C ASN A 108 -0.84 9.54 -23.90
N ILE A 109 0.00 9.33 -22.88
CA ILE A 109 -0.07 10.03 -21.59
C ILE A 109 1.20 10.85 -21.36
N GLU A 110 1.08 11.92 -20.58
CA GLU A 110 2.21 12.78 -20.25
C GLU A 110 2.16 13.26 -18.81
N LYS A 111 3.33 13.60 -18.26
CA LYS A 111 3.43 14.10 -16.89
C LYS A 111 3.31 15.62 -16.86
N VAL A 112 2.20 16.12 -16.34
CA VAL A 112 1.93 17.55 -16.14
C VAL A 112 2.08 17.88 -14.67
N GLY A 113 3.22 18.48 -14.31
CA GLY A 113 3.56 18.78 -12.92
C GLY A 113 3.70 17.53 -12.06
N ARG A 114 2.73 17.27 -11.18
CA ARG A 114 2.73 16.08 -10.28
C ARG A 114 1.75 14.99 -10.73
N ARG A 115 1.05 15.17 -11.84
CA ARG A 115 -0.01 14.27 -12.30
C ARG A 115 0.32 13.75 -13.69
N TRP A 116 -0.17 12.56 -13.97
CA TRP A 116 -0.20 12.00 -15.31
C TRP A 116 -1.55 12.36 -15.95
N GLU A 117 -1.51 12.93 -17.15
CA GLU A 117 -2.68 13.34 -17.92
C GLU A 117 -2.78 12.52 -19.21
N GLY A 118 -3.99 12.44 -19.77
CA GLY A 118 -4.28 11.69 -21.00
C GLY A 118 -4.97 10.33 -20.79
N ALA A 119 -4.98 9.81 -19.57
CA ALA A 119 -5.73 8.61 -19.19
C ALA A 119 -6.21 8.67 -17.74
N ASP A 120 -7.17 7.80 -17.40
CA ASP A 120 -7.54 7.55 -16.01
C ASP A 120 -6.36 6.97 -15.23
N TYR A 121 -6.09 7.54 -14.05
CA TYR A 121 -4.88 7.22 -13.29
C TYR A 121 -4.89 5.79 -12.73
N VAL A 122 -6.06 5.29 -12.32
CA VAL A 122 -6.21 3.90 -11.87
C VAL A 122 -5.87 2.93 -13.00
N SER A 123 -6.34 3.22 -14.22
CA SER A 123 -6.03 2.44 -15.41
C SER A 123 -4.53 2.43 -15.72
N VAL A 124 -3.81 3.53 -15.49
CA VAL A 124 -2.34 3.58 -15.63
C VAL A 124 -1.66 2.65 -14.61
N LEU A 125 -2.08 2.67 -13.34
CA LEU A 125 -1.51 1.80 -12.30
C LEU A 125 -1.79 0.32 -12.58
N GLU A 126 -3.01 0.01 -13.01
CA GLU A 126 -3.44 -1.35 -13.35
C GLU A 126 -2.63 -1.90 -14.54
N GLN A 127 -2.68 -1.21 -15.68
CA GLN A 127 -2.01 -1.66 -16.90
C GLN A 127 -0.49 -1.61 -16.80
N GLY A 128 0.04 -0.72 -15.97
CA GLY A 128 1.47 -0.65 -15.69
C GLY A 128 1.97 -1.81 -14.85
N SER A 129 1.12 -2.44 -14.03
CA SER A 129 1.53 -3.45 -13.06
C SER A 129 1.20 -4.89 -13.49
N ILE A 130 0.04 -5.14 -14.08
CA ILE A 130 -0.43 -6.51 -14.37
C ILE A 130 0.51 -7.23 -15.34
N GLY A 131 0.86 -8.49 -15.01
CA GLY A 131 1.72 -9.34 -15.84
C GLY A 131 3.22 -9.00 -15.79
N ASN A 132 3.64 -8.03 -14.96
CA ASN A 132 5.05 -7.68 -14.77
C ASN A 132 5.41 -7.63 -13.28
N SER A 133 6.16 -8.62 -12.79
CA SER A 133 6.51 -8.74 -11.36
C SER A 133 7.39 -7.60 -10.83
N ILE A 134 8.23 -7.00 -11.68
CA ILE A 134 9.02 -5.82 -11.30
C ILE A 134 8.06 -4.65 -11.05
N ASN A 135 7.14 -4.39 -11.99
CA ASN A 135 6.19 -3.31 -11.86
C ASN A 135 5.18 -3.54 -10.72
N GLN A 136 4.80 -4.78 -10.42
CA GLN A 136 4.01 -5.10 -9.23
C GLN A 136 4.74 -4.73 -7.95
N SER A 137 6.06 -4.94 -7.90
CA SER A 137 6.89 -4.52 -6.76
C SER A 137 6.93 -2.99 -6.65
N GLU A 138 6.99 -2.27 -7.77
CA GLU A 138 6.91 -0.80 -7.78
C GLU A 138 5.54 -0.29 -7.29
N LEU A 139 4.44 -0.91 -7.73
CA LEU A 139 3.09 -0.58 -7.23
C LEU A 139 2.98 -0.85 -5.71
N PHE A 140 3.55 -1.95 -5.23
CA PHE A 140 3.59 -2.25 -3.80
C PHE A 140 4.35 -1.18 -3.01
N LEU A 141 5.53 -0.76 -3.47
CA LEU A 141 6.30 0.32 -2.83
C LEU A 141 5.56 1.67 -2.88
N ALA A 142 4.92 1.99 -4.00
CA ALA A 142 4.06 3.16 -4.13
C ALA A 142 2.95 3.16 -3.07
N THR A 143 2.29 2.01 -2.90
CA THR A 143 1.21 1.77 -1.94
C THR A 143 1.69 1.96 -0.49
N VAL A 144 2.83 1.37 -0.11
CA VAL A 144 3.46 1.58 1.21
C VAL A 144 3.73 3.07 1.44
N GLY A 145 4.28 3.74 0.44
CA GLY A 145 4.59 5.16 0.51
C GLY A 145 3.34 6.05 0.68
N ARG A 146 2.22 5.70 0.03
CA ARG A 146 0.92 6.39 0.20
C ARG A 146 0.40 6.28 1.63
N VAL A 147 0.42 5.08 2.22
CA VAL A 147 0.00 4.85 3.61
C VAL A 147 0.86 5.67 4.57
N VAL A 148 2.18 5.60 4.43
CA VAL A 148 3.11 6.34 5.29
C VAL A 148 2.96 7.86 5.12
N ALA A 149 2.69 8.34 3.90
CA ALA A 149 2.41 9.75 3.66
C ALA A 149 1.10 10.19 4.32
N ALA A 150 0.03 9.40 4.24
CA ALA A 150 -1.25 9.67 4.90
C ALA A 150 -1.06 9.81 6.42
N ILE A 151 -0.38 8.85 7.05
CA ILE A 151 -0.06 8.87 8.48
C ILE A 151 0.75 10.13 8.85
N LYS A 152 1.79 10.46 8.06
CA LYS A 152 2.60 11.69 8.29
C LYS A 152 1.78 12.98 8.19
N HIS A 153 0.71 12.97 7.41
CA HIS A 153 -0.22 14.08 7.27
C HIS A 153 -1.41 14.03 8.24
N GLY A 154 -1.37 13.13 9.24
CA GLY A 154 -2.38 13.03 10.30
C GLY A 154 -3.65 12.27 9.90
N GLN A 155 -3.69 11.66 8.72
CA GLN A 155 -4.74 10.74 8.30
C GLN A 155 -4.38 9.34 8.81
N ASN A 156 -4.77 9.05 10.05
CA ASN A 156 -4.29 7.88 10.79
C ASN A 156 -5.11 6.61 10.57
N ARG A 157 -6.24 6.70 9.85
CA ARG A 157 -7.07 5.55 9.47
C ARG A 157 -7.39 5.63 7.98
N PHE A 158 -7.54 4.48 7.34
CA PHE A 158 -7.97 4.38 5.95
C PHE A 158 -9.28 5.16 5.73
N ASP A 159 -10.24 5.04 6.64
CA ASP A 159 -11.57 5.66 6.53
C ASP A 159 -11.56 7.20 6.58
N ASP A 160 -10.53 7.76 7.22
CA ASP A 160 -10.33 9.19 7.47
C ASP A 160 -9.57 9.89 6.33
N MET A 161 -9.13 9.13 5.32
CA MET A 161 -8.40 9.67 4.20
C MET A 161 -9.25 10.64 3.37
N GLU A 162 -8.60 11.64 2.79
CA GLU A 162 -9.18 12.44 1.71
C GLU A 162 -9.60 11.52 0.54
N GLU A 163 -10.80 11.76 -0.01
CA GLU A 163 -11.49 10.86 -0.93
C GLU A 163 -10.65 10.49 -2.16
N GLY A 164 -9.96 11.47 -2.76
CA GLY A 164 -9.07 11.23 -3.89
C GLY A 164 -7.92 10.28 -3.53
N HIS A 165 -7.23 10.53 -2.42
CA HIS A 165 -6.16 9.65 -1.95
C HIS A 165 -6.67 8.26 -1.52
N GLN A 166 -7.84 8.17 -0.87
CA GLN A 166 -8.47 6.92 -0.47
C GLN A 166 -8.78 6.06 -1.70
N THR A 167 -9.37 6.69 -2.73
CA THR A 167 -9.74 6.02 -3.99
C THR A 167 -8.52 5.41 -4.68
N ILE A 168 -7.44 6.16 -4.79
CA ILE A 168 -6.22 5.64 -5.43
C ILE A 168 -5.55 4.56 -4.59
N LEU A 169 -5.50 4.72 -3.26
CA LEU A 169 -4.97 3.68 -2.39
C LEU A 169 -5.80 2.39 -2.47
N ALA A 170 -7.13 2.52 -2.48
CA ALA A 170 -8.04 1.38 -2.60
C ALA A 170 -7.81 0.63 -3.92
N ALA A 171 -7.75 1.37 -5.03
CA ALA A 171 -7.50 0.80 -6.34
C ALA A 171 -6.14 0.08 -6.42
N ALA A 172 -5.07 0.70 -5.90
CA ALA A 172 -3.74 0.08 -5.84
C ALA A 172 -3.76 -1.24 -5.04
N LEU A 173 -4.45 -1.26 -3.90
CA LEU A 173 -4.64 -2.48 -3.10
C LEU A 173 -5.46 -3.54 -3.86
N SER A 174 -6.53 -3.17 -4.56
CA SER A 174 -7.32 -4.11 -5.37
C SER A 174 -6.46 -4.76 -6.46
N ILE A 175 -5.66 -3.96 -7.16
CA ILE A 175 -4.74 -4.45 -8.20
C ILE A 175 -3.72 -5.43 -7.59
N LEU A 176 -3.12 -5.07 -6.45
CA LEU A 176 -2.16 -5.94 -5.76
C LEU A 176 -2.81 -7.24 -5.28
N VAL A 177 -4.01 -7.19 -4.69
CA VAL A 177 -4.76 -8.40 -4.29
C VAL A 177 -5.01 -9.30 -5.48
N PHE A 178 -5.43 -8.74 -6.62
CA PHE A 178 -5.61 -9.51 -7.84
C PHE A 178 -4.30 -10.15 -8.32
N CYS A 179 -3.19 -9.41 -8.33
CA CYS A 179 -1.88 -9.93 -8.73
C CYS A 179 -1.39 -11.07 -7.82
N GLU A 180 -1.50 -10.94 -6.50
CA GLU A 180 -1.09 -12.00 -5.54
C GLU A 180 -1.86 -13.31 -5.77
N MET A 181 -3.10 -13.22 -6.24
CA MET A 181 -3.99 -14.37 -6.42
C MET A 181 -3.93 -14.99 -7.82
N THR A 182 -3.27 -14.30 -8.76
CA THR A 182 -3.15 -14.72 -10.16
C THR A 182 -1.71 -14.88 -10.62
N ALA A 183 -0.74 -14.62 -9.74
CA ALA A 183 0.66 -14.93 -10.00
C ALA A 183 0.83 -16.45 -10.22
N PRO A 184 1.55 -16.85 -11.29
CA PRO A 184 1.76 -18.25 -11.64
C PRO A 184 2.68 -19.01 -10.67
#